data_AF-A0A382PJY7-F1
#
_entry.id   AF-A0A382PJY7-F1
#
_cell.length_a   1.000
_cell.length_b   1.000
_cell.length_c   1.000
_cell.angle_alpha   90.00
_cell.angle_beta   90.00
_cell.angle_gamma   90.00
#
_symmetry.space_group_name_H-M   'P 1'
#
loop_
_entity.id
_entity.type
_entity.pdbx_description
1 polymer ?
#
loop_
_entity_poly.entity_id
_entity_poly.type
_entity_poly.pdbx_seq_one_letter_code
_entity_poly.pdbx_strand_id
1 'polypeptide(L)' 'IMGSSVGLHPILVIILVLLGASVGGILGMLFAVPIAAIVKVIVGELIASLKK' A
#
# COMPACT_ATOMS: atom_id res chain seq x y z
N ILE A 1 -16.88 5.19 -4.87
CA ILE A 1 -16.77 5.95 -3.59
C ILE A 1 -15.54 5.55 -2.76
N MET A 2 -15.15 4.27 -2.71
CA MET A 2 -14.02 3.78 -1.88
C MET A 2 -12.62 3.84 -2.54
N GLY A 3 -12.51 4.02 -3.86
CA GLY A 3 -11.21 4.01 -4.56
C GLY A 3 -10.38 5.29 -4.37
N SER A 4 -11.03 6.42 -4.11
CA SER A 4 -10.38 7.71 -3.86
C SER A 4 -9.87 7.88 -2.44
N SER A 5 -10.34 7.07 -1.48
CA SER A 5 -10.08 7.24 -0.05
C SER A 5 -8.70 6.74 0.41
N VAL A 6 -8.05 5.88 -0.36
CA VAL A 6 -6.73 5.33 0.01
C VAL A 6 -5.59 6.24 -0.49
N GLY A 7 -5.87 7.12 -1.47
CA GLY A 7 -4.87 7.99 -2.10
C GLY A 7 -3.66 7.22 -2.66
N LEU A 8 -3.84 5.92 -2.99
CA LEU A 8 -2.89 5.12 -3.75
C LEU A 8 -3.30 5.20 -5.22
N HIS A 9 -2.35 5.50 -6.10
CA HIS A 9 -2.63 5.47 -7.53
C HIS A 9 -2.98 4.04 -7.97
N PRO A 10 -4.06 3.79 -8.74
CA PRO A 10 -4.50 2.43 -9.09
C PRO A 10 -3.40 1.56 -9.72
N ILE A 11 -2.48 2.16 -10.48
CA ILE A 11 -1.33 1.45 -11.06
C ILE A 11 -0.41 0.85 -9.99
N LEU A 12 -0.19 1.56 -8.87
CA LEU A 12 0.65 1.10 -7.77
C LEU A 12 0.01 -0.09 -7.08
N VAL A 13 -1.32 -0.08 -6.92
CA VAL A 13 -2.07 -1.20 -6.36
C VAL A 13 -1.87 -2.45 -7.22
N ILE A 14 -1.98 -2.32 -8.55
CA ILE A 14 -1.74 -3.45 -9.48
C ILE A 14 -0.30 -3.97 -9.34
N ILE A 15 0.69 -3.09 -9.35
CA ILE A 15 2.11 -3.47 -9.20
C ILE A 15 2.34 -4.20 -7.86
N LEU A 16 1.80 -3.68 -6.76
CA LEU A 16 1.91 -4.28 -5.43
C LEU A 16 1.25 -5.66 -5.37
N VAL A 17 0.09 -5.83 -6.02
CA VAL A 17 -0.60 -7.12 -6.10
C VAL A 17 0.22 -8.13 -6.90
N LEU A 18 0.81 -7.74 -8.04
CA LEU A 18 1.67 -8.62 -8.84
C LEU A 18 2.96 -9.02 -8.10
N LEU A 19 3.56 -8.09 -7.36
CA LEU A 19 4.69 -8.37 -6.48
C LEU A 19 4.28 -9.31 -5.34
N GLY A 20 3.14 -9.04 -4.70
CA GLY A 20 2.57 -9.91 -3.68
C GLY A 20 2.28 -11.32 -4.20
N ALA A 21 1.77 -11.43 -5.43
CA ALA A 21 1.54 -12.69 -6.11
C ALA A 21 2.83 -13.51 -6.28
N SER A 22 3.94 -12.85 -6.61
CA SER A 22 5.23 -13.53 -6.82
C SER A 22 5.88 -13.99 -5.52
N VAL A 23 5.73 -13.22 -4.43
CA VAL A 23 6.36 -13.54 -3.14
C VAL A 23 5.52 -14.50 -2.29
N GLY A 24 4.20 -14.36 -2.31
CA GLY A 24 3.29 -15.08 -1.41
C GLY A 24 2.04 -15.66 -2.09
N GLY A 25 2.01 -15.70 -3.42
CA GLY A 25 0.86 -16.22 -4.17
C GLY A 25 -0.43 -15.46 -3.86
N ILE A 26 -1.52 -16.21 -3.66
CA ILE A 26 -2.84 -15.65 -3.36
C ILE A 26 -2.84 -14.87 -2.03
N LEU A 27 -2.10 -15.34 -1.03
CA LEU A 27 -2.00 -14.65 0.25
C LEU A 27 -1.28 -13.31 0.08
N GLY A 28 -0.19 -13.29 -0.69
CA GLY A 28 0.52 -12.05 -0.98
C GLY A 28 -0.35 -11.05 -1.75
N MET A 29 -1.21 -11.50 -2.66
CA MET A 29 -2.19 -10.63 -3.34
C MET A 29 -3.23 -10.06 -2.37
N LEU A 30 -3.76 -10.88 -1.46
CA LEU A 30 -4.77 -10.46 -0.47
C LEU A 30 -4.22 -9.40 0.48
N PHE A 31 -2.98 -9.58 0.94
CA PHE A 31 -2.36 -8.69 1.92
C PHE A 31 -1.57 -7.51 1.30
N ALA A 32 -1.30 -7.52 -0.01
CA ALA A 32 -0.53 -6.46 -0.67
C ALA A 32 -1.12 -5.05 -0.44
N VAL A 33 -2.44 -4.91 -0.59
CA VAL A 33 -3.14 -3.63 -0.45
C VAL A 33 -3.13 -3.11 1.00
N PRO A 34 -3.57 -3.87 2.02
CA PRO A 34 -3.54 -3.40 3.40
C PRO A 34 -2.12 -3.12 3.89
N ILE A 35 -1.13 -3.94 3.53
CA ILE A 35 0.28 -3.69 3.91
C ILE A 35 0.77 -2.36 3.33
N ALA A 36 0.53 -2.11 2.04
CA ALA A 36 0.94 -0.87 1.41
C ALA A 36 0.27 0.37 2.01
N ALA A 37 -1.01 0.25 2.40
CA ALA A 37 -1.72 1.31 3.10
C ALA A 37 -1.09 1.60 4.48
N ILE A 38 -0.76 0.58 5.26
CA ILE A 38 -0.11 0.73 6.57
C ILE A 38 1.26 1.41 6.41
N VAL A 39 2.08 0.94 5.47
CA VAL A 39 3.40 1.52 5.20
C VAL A 39 3.29 3.00 4.81
N LYS A 40 2.33 3.35 3.95
CA LYS A 40 2.09 4.75 3.56
C LYS A 40 1.78 5.63 4.76
N VAL A 41 0.94 5.17 5.68
CA VAL A 41 0.57 5.92 6.89
C VAL A 41 1.80 6.11 7.79
N ILE A 42 2.55 5.04 8.06
CA ILE A 42 3.76 5.11 8.91
C ILE A 42 4.80 6.06 8.33
N VAL A 43 5.08 5.97 7.02
CA VAL A 43 6.04 6.85 6.35
C VAL A 43 5.56 8.29 6.36
N GLY A 44 4.27 8.53 6.13
CA GLY A 44 3.67 9.86 6.19
C GLY A 44 3.80 10.49 7.59
N GLU A 45 3.48 9.74 8.64
CA GLU A 45 3.61 10.18 10.03
C GLU A 45 5.07 10.43 10.44
N LEU A 46 6.00 9.56 10.01
CA LEU A 46 7.42 9.70 10.31
C LEU A 46 8.02 10.95 9.67
N ILE A 47 7.71 11.20 8.39
CA ILE A 47 8.16 12.40 7.68
C ILE A 47 7.53 13.66 8.30
N ALA A 48 6.24 13.59 8.67
CA ALA A 48 5.57 14.70 9.35
C ALA A 48 6.21 15.03 10.71
N SER A 49 6.66 14.01 11.46
CA SER A 49 7.34 14.18 12.74
C SER A 49 8.75 14.79 12.59
N LEU A 50 9.48 14.45 11.53
CA LEU A 50 10.82 15.00 11.25
C LEU A 50 10.81 16.45 10.73
N LYS A 51 9.69 16.89 10.15
CA LYS A 51 9.52 18.26 9.63
C LYS A 51 9.07 19.26 10.71
N LYS A 52 8.87 18.80 11.95
CA LYS A 52 8.42 19.59 13.09
C LYS A 52 9.60 19.99 13.97
#